data_AF-A0A5J5BIB7-F1
#
_entry.id   AF-A0A5J5BIB7-F1
#
_cell.length_a   1.000
_cell.length_b   1.000
_cell.length_c   1.000
_cell.angle_alpha   90.00
_cell.angle_beta   90.00
_cell.angle_gamma   90.00
#
_symmetry.space_group_name_H-M   'P 1'
#
loop_
_entity.id
_entity.type
_entity.pdbx_description
1 polymer ?
#
loop_
_entity_poly.entity_id
_entity_poly.type
_entity_poly.pdbx_seq_one_letter_code
_entity_poly.pdbx_strand_id
1 'polypeptide(L)'
;MNVISFRLGSFAYRHPGVIPLHNHPGMTVFSKLLFGSMHVKSYDWVTEIPSSMDKNVNSPRDVTGQHPGSRLAKVHIDSDFTAPCSTSVLYPAAGGNMHSFRALSPSAILDVLGPPYSDPDGRHCAYYHEFPYTRFSELFQEEVEGYTWLEERERPENFIVVGAEYGGPQIEN
;
A
#
# COMPACT_ATOMS: atom_id res chain seq x y z
N MET A 1 8.33 28.14 12.66
CA MET A 1 7.14 27.70 11.90
C MET A 1 7.45 26.33 11.33
N ASN A 2 6.65 25.31 11.63
CA ASN A 2 6.78 24.02 10.94
C ASN A 2 6.25 24.22 9.53
N VAL A 3 7.13 24.17 8.54
CA VAL A 3 6.74 24.17 7.12
C VAL A 3 6.05 22.84 6.87
N ILE A 4 4.76 22.88 6.53
CA ILE A 4 4.04 21.69 6.05
C ILE A 4 4.57 21.41 4.65
N SER A 5 5.30 20.32 4.47
CA SER A 5 5.79 19.88 3.17
C SER A 5 4.89 18.75 2.66
N PHE A 6 4.34 18.93 1.46
CA PHE A 6 3.62 17.88 0.74
C PHE A 6 4.14 17.76 -0.69
N ARG A 7 3.85 16.64 -1.36
CA ARG A 7 4.02 16.51 -2.81
C ARG A 7 2.74 16.09 -3.48
N LEU A 8 2.48 16.71 -4.62
CA LEU A 8 1.42 16.31 -5.54
C LEU A 8 2.04 15.45 -6.64
N GLY A 9 1.49 14.27 -6.88
CA GLY A 9 1.90 13.37 -7.97
C GLY A 9 0.68 12.89 -8.74
N SER A 10 0.78 12.80 -10.07
CA SER A 10 -0.24 12.13 -10.88
C SER A 10 0.37 10.98 -11.65
N PHE A 11 -0.29 9.83 -11.60
CA PHE A 11 0.12 8.61 -12.26
C PHE A 11 -0.88 8.28 -13.35
N ALA A 12 -0.42 8.24 -14.60
CA ALA A 12 -1.21 7.79 -15.74
C ALA A 12 -0.84 6.35 -16.08
N TYR A 13 -1.85 5.50 -16.23
CA TYR A 13 -1.71 4.08 -16.43
C TYR A 13 -2.16 3.70 -17.84
N ARG A 14 -1.30 2.98 -18.58
CA ARG A 14 -1.77 2.14 -19.69
C ARG A 14 -2.48 0.92 -19.10
N HIS A 15 -3.40 0.29 -19.83
CA HIS A 15 -3.89 -1.04 -19.43
C HIS A 15 -2.99 -2.13 -20.04
N PRO A 16 -2.59 -3.18 -19.29
CA PRO A 16 -2.81 -3.43 -17.86
C PRO A 16 -1.61 -3.01 -16.98
N GLY A 17 -1.47 -1.70 -16.72
CA GLY A 17 -0.40 -1.12 -15.91
C GLY A 17 -0.62 -1.32 -14.41
N VAL A 18 0.47 -1.52 -13.67
CA VAL A 18 0.45 -1.84 -12.24
C VAL A 18 1.45 -0.98 -11.48
N ILE A 19 1.02 -0.38 -10.37
CA ILE A 19 1.94 -0.01 -9.28
C ILE A 19 1.94 -1.19 -8.29
N PRO A 20 3.10 -1.85 -8.10
CA PRO A 20 3.20 -3.01 -7.22
C PRO A 20 2.93 -2.63 -5.77
N LEU A 21 2.66 -3.63 -4.94
CA LEU A 21 2.40 -3.44 -3.51
C LEU A 21 3.57 -2.73 -2.83
N HIS A 22 3.31 -1.59 -2.21
CA HIS A 22 4.29 -0.75 -1.54
C HIS A 22 3.70 -0.04 -0.31
N ASN A 23 4.55 0.46 0.60
CA ASN A 23 4.13 1.18 1.82
C ASN A 23 4.34 2.70 1.73
N HIS A 24 3.78 3.44 2.70
CA HIS A 24 3.96 4.89 2.85
C HIS A 24 4.36 5.22 4.31
N PRO A 25 5.63 5.00 4.70
CA PRO A 25 6.05 5.05 6.11
C PRO A 25 5.96 6.45 6.71
N GLY A 26 5.14 6.61 7.75
CA GLY A 26 4.98 7.89 8.45
C GLY A 26 4.18 8.94 7.66
N MET A 27 3.47 8.53 6.61
CA MET A 27 2.79 9.43 5.68
C MET A 27 1.27 9.31 5.78
N THR A 28 0.60 10.43 5.52
CA THR A 28 -0.82 10.49 5.15
C THR A 28 -0.90 10.79 3.66
N VAL A 29 -1.68 10.00 2.93
CA VAL A 29 -1.83 10.16 1.47
C VAL A 29 -3.31 10.24 1.13
N PHE A 30 -3.68 11.27 0.38
CA PHE A 30 -4.98 11.38 -0.25
C PHE A 30 -4.86 10.95 -1.71
N SER A 31 -5.70 10.01 -2.14
CA SER A 31 -5.67 9.48 -3.51
C SER A 31 -7.03 9.67 -4.16
N LYS A 32 -7.04 10.15 -5.41
CA LYS A 32 -8.25 10.31 -6.20
C LYS A 32 -8.07 9.75 -7.59
N LEU A 33 -8.94 8.80 -7.97
CA LEU A 33 -9.09 8.39 -9.36
C LEU A 33 -9.76 9.52 -10.15
N LEU A 34 -9.03 10.07 -11.13
CA LEU A 34 -9.48 11.18 -11.97
C LEU A 34 -10.37 10.68 -13.10
N PHE A 35 -9.98 9.58 -13.75
CA PHE A 35 -10.75 8.87 -14.77
C PHE A 35 -10.33 7.39 -14.84
N GLY A 36 -11.14 6.57 -15.51
CA GLY A 36 -10.85 5.16 -15.76
C GLY A 36 -11.36 4.24 -14.65
N SER A 37 -10.84 3.01 -14.66
CA SER A 37 -11.18 1.95 -13.70
C SER A 37 -9.94 1.21 -13.26
N MET A 38 -9.86 0.92 -11.96
CA MET A 38 -8.70 0.28 -11.34
C MET A 38 -9.12 -0.71 -10.27
N HIS A 39 -8.39 -1.80 -10.17
CA HIS A 39 -8.42 -2.68 -9.01
C HIS A 39 -7.43 -2.15 -7.97
N VAL A 40 -7.91 -1.98 -6.74
CA VAL A 40 -7.12 -1.51 -5.60
C VAL A 40 -7.11 -2.61 -4.56
N LYS A 41 -5.91 -3.00 -4.14
CA LYS A 41 -5.72 -3.91 -3.02
C LYS A 41 -4.82 -3.26 -1.98
N SER A 42 -5.26 -3.22 -0.73
CA SER A 42 -4.56 -2.52 0.35
C SER A 42 -4.65 -3.23 1.69
N TYR A 43 -3.71 -2.91 2.57
CA TYR A 43 -3.50 -3.59 3.84
C TYR A 43 -2.96 -2.65 4.91
N ASP A 44 -3.22 -2.99 6.16
CA ASP A 44 -2.55 -2.44 7.33
C ASP A 44 -1.85 -3.55 8.11
N TRP A 45 -0.76 -3.19 8.80
CA TRP A 45 -0.04 -4.16 9.61
C TRP A 45 -0.90 -4.60 10.79
N VAL A 46 -0.86 -5.89 11.13
CA VAL A 46 -1.50 -6.38 12.35
C VAL A 46 -0.68 -5.91 13.56
N THR A 47 -1.33 -5.19 14.46
CA THR A 47 -0.75 -4.73 15.73
C THR A 47 -1.12 -5.62 16.91
N GLU A 48 -2.27 -6.29 16.83
CA GLU A 48 -2.81 -7.19 17.85
C GLU A 48 -3.16 -8.52 17.22
N ILE A 49 -2.78 -9.62 17.87
CA ILE A 49 -3.11 -10.96 17.38
C ILE A 49 -4.63 -11.17 17.43
N PRO A 50 -5.27 -11.61 16.33
CA PRO A 50 -6.66 -12.03 16.36
C PRO A 50 -6.86 -13.13 17.40
N SER A 51 -7.94 -13.05 18.20
CA SER A 51 -8.26 -14.03 19.24
C SER A 51 -8.44 -15.47 18.75
N SER A 52 -8.54 -15.65 17.42
CA SER A 52 -8.60 -16.93 16.72
C SER A 52 -7.23 -17.56 16.41
N MET A 53 -6.11 -16.85 16.63
CA MET A 53 -4.78 -17.43 16.55
C MET A 53 -4.42 -18.21 17.82
N ASP A 54 -3.52 -19.18 17.69
CA ASP A 54 -3.15 -20.09 18.76
C ASP A 54 -2.67 -19.34 20.03
N LYS A 55 -3.15 -19.78 21.20
CA LYS A 55 -2.92 -19.10 22.51
C LYS A 55 -1.44 -19.08 22.94
N ASN A 56 -0.58 -19.79 22.22
CA ASN A 56 0.85 -19.82 22.44
C ASN A 56 1.61 -18.69 21.73
N VAL A 57 0.96 -17.92 20.85
CA VAL A 57 1.54 -16.74 20.22
C VAL A 57 1.10 -15.50 21.02
N ASN A 58 2.05 -14.87 21.73
CA ASN A 58 1.74 -13.73 22.61
C ASN A 58 1.81 -12.39 21.89
N SER A 59 2.50 -12.30 20.75
CA SER A 59 2.61 -11.08 19.95
C SER A 59 2.86 -11.36 18.46
N PRO A 60 2.48 -10.45 17.53
CA PRO A 60 2.81 -10.61 16.11
C PRO A 60 4.31 -10.77 15.86
N ARG A 61 5.14 -10.25 16.78
CA ARG A 61 6.60 -10.38 16.76
C ARG A 61 7.06 -11.83 16.93
N ASP A 62 6.33 -12.62 17.72
CA ASP A 62 6.67 -14.04 17.94
C ASP A 62 6.53 -14.84 16.64
N VAL A 63 5.55 -14.49 15.80
CA VAL A 63 5.40 -15.10 14.48
C VAL A 63 6.50 -14.63 13.51
N THR A 64 6.79 -13.33 13.48
CA THR A 64 7.87 -12.81 12.62
C THR A 64 9.25 -13.31 13.04
N GLY A 65 9.43 -13.69 14.32
CA GLY A 65 10.67 -14.26 14.83
C GLY A 65 10.95 -15.67 14.30
N GLN A 66 9.92 -16.42 13.90
CA GLN A 66 10.07 -17.73 13.26
C GLN A 66 10.32 -17.63 11.75
N HIS A 67 9.81 -16.57 11.12
CA HIS A 67 9.97 -16.30 9.69
C HIS A 67 10.51 -14.89 9.45
N PRO A 68 11.84 -14.71 9.60
CA PRO A 68 12.46 -13.39 9.45
C PRO A 68 12.15 -12.81 8.07
N GLY A 69 11.67 -11.56 8.04
CA GLY A 69 11.33 -10.83 6.82
C GLY A 69 9.85 -10.87 6.41
N SER A 70 9.04 -11.78 6.96
CA SER A 70 7.58 -11.81 6.74
C SER A 70 6.83 -11.17 7.91
N ARG A 71 5.80 -10.37 7.60
CA ARG A 71 4.93 -9.74 8.60
C ARG A 71 3.46 -9.86 8.20
N LEU A 72 2.62 -10.13 9.20
CA LEU A 72 1.19 -10.28 9.01
C LEU A 72 0.53 -8.92 8.75
N ALA A 73 -0.32 -8.87 7.72
CA ALA A 73 -1.14 -7.71 7.37
C ALA A 73 -2.60 -8.12 7.23
N LYS A 74 -3.50 -7.18 7.52
CA LYS A 74 -4.94 -7.32 7.35
C LYS A 74 -5.37 -6.56 6.10
N VAL A 75 -6.17 -7.20 5.25
CA VAL A 75 -6.78 -6.59 4.07
C VAL A 75 -7.69 -5.44 4.52
N HIS A 76 -7.47 -4.26 3.95
CA HIS A 76 -8.28 -3.08 4.15
C HIS A 76 -9.26 -2.87 2.98
N ILE A 77 -8.76 -3.01 1.74
CA ILE A 77 -9.55 -2.92 0.50
C ILE A 77 -9.07 -4.01 -0.44
N ASP A 78 -9.99 -4.67 -1.12
CA ASP A 78 -9.75 -5.55 -2.25
C ASP A 78 -10.95 -5.40 -3.20
N SER A 79 -10.90 -4.39 -4.08
CA SER A 79 -12.08 -3.94 -4.84
C SER A 79 -11.73 -3.17 -6.10
N ASP A 80 -12.66 -3.21 -7.05
CA ASP A 80 -12.62 -2.42 -8.27
C ASP A 80 -13.28 -1.05 -8.05
N PHE A 81 -12.67 0.00 -8.59
CA PHE A 81 -13.15 1.38 -8.55
C PHE A 81 -13.24 1.93 -9.96
N THR A 82 -14.30 2.69 -10.24
CA THR A 82 -14.50 3.40 -11.50
C THR A 82 -14.81 4.86 -11.21
N ALA A 83 -14.18 5.77 -11.95
CA ALA A 83 -14.48 7.19 -11.85
C ALA A 83 -15.88 7.51 -12.44
N PRO A 84 -16.63 8.46 -11.85
CA PRO A 84 -16.28 9.24 -10.66
C PRO A 84 -16.42 8.44 -9.36
N CYS A 85 -15.43 8.56 -8.48
CA CYS A 85 -15.47 8.00 -7.14
C CYS A 85 -14.97 9.01 -6.09
N SER A 86 -15.24 8.71 -4.82
CA SER A 86 -14.75 9.50 -3.68
C SER A 86 -13.22 9.42 -3.57
N THR A 87 -12.62 10.46 -3.02
CA THR A 87 -11.21 10.46 -2.60
C THR A 87 -11.01 9.45 -1.46
N SER A 88 -9.95 8.64 -1.52
CA SER A 88 -9.51 7.79 -0.42
C SER A 88 -8.40 8.47 0.38
N VAL A 89 -8.22 8.02 1.62
CA VAL A 89 -7.14 8.48 2.50
C VAL A 89 -6.53 7.30 3.23
N LEU A 90 -5.19 7.27 3.27
CA LEU A 90 -4.42 6.39 4.16
C LEU A 90 -3.66 7.22 5.20
N TYR A 91 -3.36 6.59 6.32
CA TYR A 91 -2.60 7.12 7.45
C TYR A 91 -1.36 6.26 7.69
N PRO A 92 -0.43 6.70 8.57
CA PRO A 92 0.80 5.95 8.82
C PRO A 92 0.62 4.49 9.28
N ALA A 93 -0.53 4.14 9.87
CA ALA A 93 -0.80 2.79 10.38
C ALA A 93 -2.29 2.37 10.23
N ALA A 94 -3.04 3.03 9.34
CA ALA A 94 -4.46 2.73 9.13
C ALA A 94 -4.92 3.21 7.74
N GLY A 95 -5.98 2.61 7.21
CA GLY A 95 -6.57 3.02 5.94
C GLY A 95 -5.88 2.41 4.72
N GLY A 96 -5.15 1.31 4.90
CA GLY A 96 -4.45 0.63 3.82
C GLY A 96 -3.10 1.26 3.49
N ASN A 97 -2.23 1.43 4.49
CA ASN A 97 -0.90 2.04 4.30
C ASN A 97 -0.06 1.32 3.24
N MET A 98 -0.21 -0.01 3.13
CA MET A 98 0.35 -0.78 2.03
C MET A 98 -0.70 -0.94 0.96
N HIS A 99 -0.42 -0.58 -0.30
CA HIS A 99 -1.38 -0.80 -1.37
C HIS A 99 -0.73 -1.06 -2.73
N SER A 100 -1.54 -1.61 -3.63
CA SER A 100 -1.24 -1.79 -5.04
C SER A 100 -2.38 -1.28 -5.90
N PHE A 101 -2.04 -0.84 -7.10
CA PHE A 101 -2.99 -0.35 -8.08
C PHE A 101 -2.81 -1.11 -9.39
N ARG A 102 -3.89 -1.67 -9.94
CA ARG A 102 -3.90 -2.31 -11.26
C ARG A 102 -4.96 -1.66 -12.14
N ALA A 103 -4.53 -1.09 -13.25
CA ALA A 103 -5.43 -0.47 -14.21
C ALA A 103 -6.28 -1.53 -14.94
N LEU A 104 -7.61 -1.40 -14.86
CA LEU A 104 -8.59 -2.20 -15.61
C LEU A 104 -8.96 -1.53 -16.94
N SER A 105 -8.75 -0.22 -17.03
CA SER A 105 -8.80 0.59 -18.25
C SER A 105 -7.73 1.69 -18.17
N PRO A 106 -7.44 2.43 -19.27
CA PRO A 106 -6.61 3.63 -19.16
C PRO A 106 -7.13 4.54 -18.05
N SER A 107 -6.28 4.85 -17.08
CA SER A 107 -6.68 5.49 -15.82
C SER A 107 -5.66 6.53 -15.38
N ALA A 108 -6.08 7.48 -14.55
CA ALA A 108 -5.16 8.38 -13.86
C ALA A 108 -5.54 8.57 -12.40
N ILE A 109 -4.55 8.46 -11.51
CA ILE A 109 -4.67 8.78 -10.09
C ILE A 109 -3.94 10.09 -9.80
N LEU A 110 -4.50 10.88 -8.89
CA LEU A 110 -3.84 12.02 -8.25
C LEU A 110 -3.59 11.69 -6.78
N ASP A 111 -2.34 11.79 -6.35
CA ASP A 111 -1.92 11.60 -4.97
C ASP A 111 -1.40 12.91 -4.36
N VAL A 112 -1.79 13.17 -3.12
CA VAL A 112 -1.23 14.21 -2.24
C VAL A 112 -0.53 13.52 -1.08
N LEU A 113 0.80 13.60 -1.02
CA LEU A 113 1.64 12.90 -0.06
C LEU A 113 2.13 13.86 1.02
N GLY A 114 1.79 13.60 2.29
CA GLY A 114 2.17 14.44 3.43
C GLY A 114 2.74 13.63 4.61
N PRO A 115 4.03 13.77 4.95
CA PRO A 115 5.11 14.33 4.12
C PRO A 115 5.39 13.44 2.89
N PRO A 116 6.24 13.87 1.94
CA PRO A 116 6.73 12.98 0.89
C PRO A 116 7.74 11.96 1.41
N TYR A 117 7.99 10.94 0.59
CA TYR A 117 9.14 10.04 0.75
C TYR A 117 10.46 10.80 0.89
N SER A 118 11.38 10.23 1.66
CA SER A 118 12.71 10.75 1.95
C SER A 118 13.58 9.64 2.54
N ASP A 119 14.52 9.10 1.76
CA ASP A 119 15.47 8.09 2.25
C ASP A 119 16.30 8.59 3.44
N PRO A 120 16.82 9.85 3.46
CA PRO A 120 17.55 10.38 4.61
C PRO A 120 16.74 10.43 5.90
N ASP A 121 15.41 10.60 5.81
CA ASP A 121 14.52 10.62 6.97
C ASP A 121 13.90 9.26 7.27
N GLY A 122 14.39 8.18 6.63
CA GLY A 122 13.88 6.82 6.82
C GLY A 122 12.50 6.55 6.19
N ARG A 123 12.01 7.46 5.33
CA ARG A 123 10.74 7.30 4.61
C ARG A 123 10.97 6.81 3.19
N HIS A 124 11.57 5.62 3.05
CA HIS A 124 11.78 4.97 1.76
C HIS A 124 10.51 4.20 1.35
N CYS A 125 10.27 4.10 0.04
CA CYS A 125 9.20 3.26 -0.50
C CYS A 125 9.69 1.81 -0.55
N ALA A 126 9.18 0.95 0.34
CA ALA A 126 9.44 -0.49 0.32
C ALA A 126 8.38 -1.21 -0.51
N TYR A 127 8.76 -2.29 -1.19
CA TYR A 127 7.86 -3.13 -1.97
C TYR A 127 7.67 -4.49 -1.31
N TYR A 128 6.55 -5.15 -1.58
CA TYR A 128 6.21 -6.41 -0.91
C TYR A 128 5.76 -7.51 -1.87
N HIS A 129 6.11 -8.76 -1.54
CA HIS A 129 5.42 -9.95 -2.00
C HIS A 129 4.23 -10.23 -1.07
N GLU A 130 3.09 -10.58 -1.66
CA GLU A 130 1.92 -11.08 -0.94
C GLU A 130 1.94 -12.61 -0.92
N PHE A 131 1.65 -13.19 0.25
CA PHE A 131 1.50 -14.62 0.41
C PHE A 131 0.22 -14.99 1.17
N PRO A 132 -0.41 -16.13 0.85
CA PRO A 132 -1.58 -16.60 1.59
C PRO A 132 -1.32 -16.71 3.09
N TYR A 133 -2.35 -16.45 3.89
CA TYR A 133 -2.30 -16.62 5.35
C TYR A 133 -1.77 -18.00 5.78
N THR A 134 -2.16 -19.03 5.02
CA THR A 134 -1.78 -20.43 5.22
C THR A 134 -0.31 -20.75 4.93
N ARG A 135 0.49 -19.79 4.46
CA ARG A 135 1.94 -20.01 4.19
C ARG A 135 2.69 -20.55 5.41
N PHE A 136 2.26 -20.14 6.62
CA PHE A 136 2.82 -20.61 7.88
C PHE A 136 1.75 -21.35 8.70
N SER A 137 1.10 -22.32 8.07
CA SER A 137 -0.01 -23.13 8.63
C SER A 137 0.33 -23.88 9.91
N GLU A 138 1.60 -24.08 10.23
CA GLU A 138 2.04 -24.70 11.49
C GLU A 138 1.65 -23.88 12.73
N LEU A 139 1.30 -22.59 12.54
CA LEU A 139 0.91 -21.67 13.61
C LEU A 139 -0.61 -21.42 13.68
N PHE A 140 -1.39 -21.88 12.70
CA PHE A 140 -2.79 -21.48 12.54
C PHE A 140 -3.70 -22.67 12.25
N GLN A 141 -4.68 -22.88 13.12
CA GLN A 141 -5.59 -24.03 13.05
C GLN A 141 -6.72 -23.84 12.03
N GLU A 142 -7.05 -22.60 11.66
CA GLU A 142 -8.09 -22.27 10.68
C GLU A 142 -7.68 -21.10 9.78
N GLU A 143 -8.15 -21.11 8.52
CA GLU A 143 -7.97 -20.01 7.58
C GLU A 143 -8.80 -18.80 8.07
N VAL A 144 -8.13 -17.70 8.40
CA VAL A 144 -8.81 -16.47 8.77
C VAL A 144 -8.88 -15.57 7.54
N GLU A 145 -10.09 -15.36 7.03
CA GLU A 145 -10.32 -14.46 5.90
C GLU A 145 -9.80 -13.04 6.18
N GLY A 146 -9.26 -12.41 5.13
CA GLY A 146 -8.81 -11.02 5.19
C GLY A 146 -7.42 -10.82 5.82
N TYR A 147 -6.60 -11.86 5.98
CA TYR A 147 -5.21 -11.74 6.41
C TYR A 147 -4.23 -12.29 5.38
N THR A 148 -3.03 -11.72 5.33
CA THR A 148 -1.95 -12.13 4.43
C THR A 148 -0.58 -11.93 5.08
N TRP A 149 0.42 -12.64 4.58
CA TRP A 149 1.82 -12.39 4.89
C TRP A 149 2.43 -11.50 3.82
N LEU A 150 3.03 -10.39 4.24
CA LEU A 150 3.83 -9.53 3.37
C LEU A 150 5.30 -9.71 3.69
N GLU A 151 6.09 -9.94 2.65
CA GLU A 151 7.54 -10.07 2.73
C GLU A 151 8.17 -8.97 1.86
N GLU A 152 9.10 -8.21 2.43
CA GLU A 152 9.77 -7.13 1.69
C GLU A 152 10.56 -7.69 0.50
N ARG A 153 10.58 -6.94 -0.60
CA ARG A 153 11.29 -7.30 -1.83
C ARG A 153 11.93 -6.08 -2.46
N GLU A 154 12.91 -6.35 -3.31
CA GLU A 154 13.42 -5.34 -4.24
C GLU A 154 12.32 -4.85 -5.17
N ARG A 155 12.45 -3.58 -5.58
CA ARG A 155 11.58 -2.97 -6.58
C ARG A 155 11.56 -3.87 -7.82
N PRO A 156 10.37 -4.28 -8.33
CA PRO A 156 10.30 -5.12 -9.52
C PRO A 156 10.99 -4.46 -10.72
N GLU A 157 11.87 -5.18 -11.41
CA GLU A 157 12.62 -4.67 -12.57
C GLU A 157 11.69 -4.24 -13.72
N ASN A 158 10.55 -4.93 -13.87
CA ASN A 158 9.53 -4.63 -14.86
C ASN A 158 8.59 -3.47 -14.46
N PHE A 159 8.75 -2.91 -13.25
CA PHE A 159 8.04 -1.71 -12.84
C PHE A 159 8.81 -0.47 -13.31
N ILE A 160 8.28 0.16 -14.36
CA ILE A 160 8.89 1.34 -15.00
C ILE A 160 7.95 2.53 -14.82
N VAL A 161 8.47 3.59 -14.19
CA VAL A 161 7.79 4.89 -14.08
C VAL A 161 8.60 5.88 -14.91
N VAL A 162 7.93 6.54 -15.86
CA VAL A 162 8.53 7.58 -16.70
C VAL A 162 7.98 8.92 -16.26
N GLY A 163 8.86 9.80 -15.81
CA GLY A 163 8.48 11.18 -15.46
C GLY A 163 8.15 11.99 -16.72
N ALA A 164 7.19 12.89 -16.59
CA ALA A 164 6.85 13.86 -17.61
C ALA A 164 6.65 15.24 -16.96
N GLU A 165 6.93 16.31 -17.70
CA GLU A 165 6.63 17.66 -17.25
C GLU A 165 5.11 17.89 -17.22
N TYR A 166 4.66 18.64 -16.22
CA TYR A 166 3.25 18.98 -16.09
C TYR A 166 2.86 20.03 -17.13
N GLY A 167 2.01 19.64 -18.09
CA GLY A 167 1.52 20.52 -19.15
C GLY A 167 0.12 21.11 -18.90
N GLY A 168 -0.38 21.06 -17.67
CA GLY A 168 -1.69 21.61 -17.31
C GLY A 168 -1.65 23.11 -16.95
N PRO A 169 -2.76 23.67 -16.44
CA PRO A 169 -2.83 25.07 -16.01
C PRO A 169 -1.79 25.41 -14.93
N GLN A 170 -1.25 26.63 -14.96
CA GLN A 170 -0.24 27.07 -14.00
C GLN A 170 -0.69 26.87 -12.55
N ILE A 171 0.20 26.32 -11.72
CA ILE A 171 0.03 26.23 -10.28
C ILE A 171 0.73 27.43 -9.66
N GLU A 172 -0.02 28.29 -8.98
CA GLU A 172 0.49 29.45 -8.27
C GLU A 172 0.79 29.08 -6.80
N ASN A 173 1.83 29.69 -6.23
CA ASN A 173 2.26 29.52 -4.84
C ASN A 173 1.71 30.61 -3.93
#